data_AF-E2BA09-F1
#
_entry.id   AF-E2BA09-F1
#
_cell.length_a   1.000
_cell.length_b   1.000
_cell.length_c   1.000
_cell.angle_alpha   90.00
_cell.angle_beta   90.00
_cell.angle_gamma   90.00
#
_symmetry.space_group_name_H-M   'P 1'
#
loop_
_entity.id
_entity.type
_entity.pdbx_description
1 polymer ?
#
loop_
_entity_poly.entity_id
_entity_poly.type
_entity_poly.pdbx_seq_one_letter_code
_entity_poly.pdbx_strand_id
1 'polypeptide(L)' 'LIIGWAKARVRVLEDRPLQCYRCLRYDGHMAAVCQSDNGLAGRCFRCGGAGHVAQECTAE' A
#
# COMPACT_ATOMS: atom_id res chain seq x y z
N LEU A 1 24.09 1.40 27.16
CA LEU A 1 22.90 1.04 26.37
C LEU A 1 22.58 -0.42 26.68
N ILE A 2 21.41 -0.71 27.25
CA ILE A 2 20.99 -2.09 27.56
C ILE A 2 20.16 -2.57 26.38
N ILE A 3 20.70 -3.52 25.62
CA ILE A 3 19.98 -4.21 24.55
C ILE A 3 19.47 -5.51 25.15
N GLY A 4 18.16 -5.75 25.06
CA GLY A 4 17.52 -6.92 25.65
C GLY A 4 16.26 -7.32 24.90
N TRP A 5 15.77 -8.52 25.20
CA TRP A 5 14.57 -9.08 24.58
C TRP A 5 13.30 -8.65 25.32
N ALA A 6 12.27 -8.27 24.58
CA ALA A 6 10.93 -8.03 25.10
C ALA A 6 9.94 -9.07 24.54
N LYS A 7 8.88 -9.38 25.30
CA LYS A 7 7.77 -10.22 24.84
C LYS A 7 6.50 -9.38 24.70
N ALA A 8 5.76 -9.59 23.63
CA ALA A 8 4.45 -8.99 23.39
C ALA A 8 3.42 -10.07 23.03
N ARG A 9 2.15 -9.83 23.35
CA ARG A 9 1.04 -10.68 22.91
C ARG A 9 0.52 -10.17 21.57
N VAL A 10 0.33 -11.06 20.61
CA VAL A 10 -0.30 -10.76 19.32
C VAL A 10 -1.68 -11.42 19.25
N ARG A 11 -2.57 -10.83 18.46
CA ARG A 11 -3.84 -11.45 18.07
C ARG A 11 -3.74 -11.80 16.60
N VAL A 12 -4.15 -13.01 16.22
CA VAL A 12 -4.22 -13.41 14.82
C VAL A 12 -5.42 -12.71 14.20
N LEU A 13 -5.17 -11.93 13.15
CA LEU A 13 -6.21 -11.32 12.32
C LEU A 13 -6.54 -12.27 11.16
N GLU A 14 -7.73 -12.11 10.59
CA GLU A 14 -8.10 -12.77 9.34
C GLU A 14 -7.16 -12.38 8.20
N ASP A 15 -7.04 -13.25 7.19
CA ASP A 15 -6.22 -12.98 6.03
C ASP A 15 -6.73 -11.73 5.29
N ARG A 16 -5.86 -10.73 5.19
CA ARG A 16 -6.17 -9.52 4.45
C ARG A 16 -6.25 -9.86 2.95
N PRO A 17 -7.37 -9.58 2.27
CA PRO A 17 -7.49 -9.86 0.85
C PRO A 17 -6.43 -9.11 0.04
N LEU A 18 -5.94 -9.74 -1.02
CA LEU A 18 -4.93 -9.16 -1.89
C LEU A 18 -5.50 -7.89 -2.55
N GLN A 19 -4.89 -6.76 -2.23
CA GLN A 19 -5.22 -5.46 -2.82
C GLN A 19 -4.21 -5.11 -3.92
N CYS A 20 -4.69 -4.83 -5.12
CA CYS A 20 -3.85 -4.35 -6.20
C CYS A 20 -3.37 -2.93 -5.92
N TYR A 21 -2.05 -2.72 -5.83
CA TYR A 21 -1.50 -1.38 -5.63
C TYR A 21 -1.71 -0.44 -6.83
N ARG A 22 -2.03 -0.94 -8.03
CA ARG A 22 -2.30 -0.06 -9.18
C ARG A 22 -3.72 0.50 -9.17
N CYS A 23 -4.74 -0.32 -8.91
CA CYS A 23 -6.14 0.08 -8.99
C CYS A 23 -6.88 0.11 -7.64
N LEU A 24 -6.19 -0.24 -6.55
CA LEU A 24 -6.68 -0.29 -5.17
C LEU A 24 -7.87 -1.23 -4.93
N ARG A 25 -8.15 -2.14 -5.87
CA ARG A 25 -9.21 -3.16 -5.76
C ARG A 25 -8.71 -4.44 -5.08
N TYR A 26 -9.66 -5.15 -4.45
CA TYR A 26 -9.46 -6.44 -3.77
C TYR A 26 -9.87 -7.63 -4.65
N ASP A 27 -9.58 -7.54 -5.94
CA ASP A 27 -10.01 -8.48 -6.99
C ASP A 27 -8.95 -9.55 -7.29
N GLY A 28 -7.98 -9.75 -6.39
CA GLY A 28 -7.08 -10.91 -6.42
C GLY A 28 -5.93 -10.83 -7.42
N HIS A 29 -5.59 -9.64 -7.92
CA HIS A 29 -4.46 -9.46 -8.82
C HIS A 29 -3.45 -8.42 -8.30
N MET A 30 -2.23 -8.46 -8.82
CA MET A 30 -1.16 -7.50 -8.50
C MET A 30 -0.94 -6.50 -9.64
N ALA A 31 -0.26 -5.39 -9.34
CA ALA A 31 0.02 -4.32 -10.32
C ALA A 31 0.67 -4.83 -11.63
N ALA A 32 1.45 -5.92 -11.56
CA ALA A 32 2.11 -6.53 -12.72
C ALA A 32 1.12 -7.04 -13.79
N VAL A 33 -0.05 -7.53 -13.36
CA VAL A 33 -1.10 -8.11 -14.24
C VAL A 33 -2.36 -7.23 -14.30
N CYS A 34 -2.30 -6.03 -13.71
CA CYS A 34 -3.43 -5.11 -13.66
C CYS A 34 -3.69 -4.46 -15.03
N GLN A 35 -4.85 -4.74 -15.61
CA GLN A 35 -5.35 -4.17 -16.86
C GLN A 35 -6.21 -2.92 -16.67
N SER A 36 -6.25 -2.32 -15.48
CA SER A 36 -7.02 -1.10 -15.27
C SER A 36 -6.34 0.11 -15.89
N ASP A 37 -7.03 0.76 -16.83
CA ASP A 37 -6.62 2.03 -17.43
C ASP A 37 -6.73 3.21 -16.44
N ASN A 38 -7.56 3.05 -15.40
CA ASN A 38 -7.92 4.11 -14.44
C ASN A 38 -7.21 3.95 -13.07
N GLY A 39 -6.05 3.30 -13.04
CA GLY A 39 -5.28 3.11 -11.80
C GLY A 39 -4.54 4.36 -11.35
N LEU A 40 -4.05 4.35 -10.10
CA LEU A 40 -3.01 5.26 -9.59
C LEU A 40 -1.65 5.06 -10.30
N ALA A 41 -1.61 4.46 -11.49
CA ALA A 41 -0.39 4.26 -12.25
C ALA A 41 0.26 5.62 -12.54
N GLY A 42 1.38 5.91 -11.85
CA GLY A 42 2.05 7.21 -11.93
C GLY A 42 1.42 8.33 -11.07
N ARG A 43 0.47 8.00 -10.20
CA ARG A 43 -0.12 8.93 -9.23
C ARG A 43 0.34 8.59 -7.80
N CYS A 44 0.43 9.62 -6.98
CA CYS A 44 0.83 9.53 -5.60
C CYS A 44 -0.16 8.68 -4.78
N PHE A 45 0.36 7.66 -4.08
CA PHE A 45 -0.44 6.79 -3.22
C PHE A 45 -1.10 7.49 -2.02
N ARG A 46 -0.60 8.66 -1.63
CA ARG A 46 -1.13 9.43 -0.50
C ARG A 46 -2.31 10.32 -0.92
N CYS A 47 -2.18 11.07 -2.01
CA CYS A 47 -3.14 12.11 -2.39
C CYS A 47 -3.80 11.91 -3.78
N GLY A 48 -3.35 10.94 -4.57
CA GLY A 48 -3.85 10.70 -5.94
C GLY A 48 -3.37 11.70 -7.01
N GLY A 49 -2.54 12.69 -6.62
CA GLY A 49 -1.93 13.65 -7.55
C GLY A 49 -0.88 13.01 -8.47
N ALA A 50 -0.64 13.60 -9.64
CA ALA A 50 0.38 13.13 -10.59
C ALA A 50 1.71 13.90 -10.41
N GLY A 51 2.79 13.37 -10.99
CA GLY A 51 4.08 14.07 -11.09
C GLY A 51 4.98 14.00 -9.85
N HIS A 52 4.61 13.21 -8.84
CA HIS A 52 5.42 12.96 -7.66
C HIS A 52 5.11 11.58 -7.05
N VAL A 53 6.05 11.03 -6.29
CA VAL A 53 5.83 9.81 -5.51
C VAL A 53 5.36 10.15 -4.09
N ALA A 54 4.79 9.18 -3.37
CA ALA A 54 4.25 9.40 -2.02
C ALA A 54 5.28 9.96 -1.01
N GLN A 55 6.57 9.70 -1.21
CA GLN A 55 7.65 10.25 -0.40
C GLN A 55 7.80 11.77 -0.58
N GLU A 56 7.48 12.30 -1.76
CA GLU A 56 7.57 13.72 -2.12
C GLU A 56 6.22 14.44 -1.96
N CYS A 57 5.21 13.74 -1.42
CA CYS A 57 3.86 14.28 -1.27
C CYS A 57 3.80 15.32 -0.15
N THR A 58 3.47 16.55 -0.52
CA THR A 58 3.27 17.69 0.40
C THR A 58 1.82 17.92 0.81
N ALA A 59 0.88 17.10 0.32
CA ALA A 59 -0.51 17.16 0.77
C ALA A 59 -0.61 16.83 2.27
N GLU A 60 -1.32 17.68 3.01
CA GLU A 60 -1.68 17.52 4.43
C GLU A 60 -2.77 16.46 4.63
#